data_AF-I8UJD3-F1
#
_entry.id   AF-I8UJD3-F1
#
_cell.length_a   1.000
_cell.length_b   1.000
_cell.length_c   1.000
_cell.angle_alpha   90.00
_cell.angle_beta   90.00
_cell.angle_gamma   90.00
#
_symmetry.space_group_name_H-M   'P 1'
#
loop_
_entity.id
_entity.type
_entity.pdbx_description
1 polymer ?
#
loop_
_entity_poly.entity_id
_entity_poly.type
_entity_poly.pdbx_seq_one_letter_code
_entity_poly.pdbx_strand_id
1 'polypeptide(L)'
;MNFKKPLTYALVSLSIVSVPLLSACGKEEKKEVTHSSSSSNSMKAQVNELQKTLKQLQSNLEKKDAKLTSEDGKKLNKQWLSYENNIREKYPLLYTDTEKYLLPLYSETTKDSIAWSKVQDLSASLSRSLDNLKNAKENAHQTSTELKEAVKNYKEYVNEQVNAFIGATKTFTDAVRSANMDQAKEAYGKARVFYERIEPIAESLGDLDPKIDARENDVEGKWTGFHRIEKALWKEHTLKGMTPIANQLDQDVKDLHAKIKKVKLDPATIVAGSQELLNEAALTKVTGEEERYSRIDLVDLTSNVEGSQAVYHAVLPVLTTKNKDLAKQLDTEFNKMTELLAKYKKQGAFKDYKKLSKEEVRELSNQLKTLSESMSQTAEIFQ
;
A
#
# COMPACT_ATOMS: atom_id res chain seq x y z
N MET A 1 -67.58 -20.35 -2.14
CA MET A 1 -66.63 -21.46 -1.90
C MET A 1 -65.28 -20.79 -1.59
N ASN A 2 -64.84 -20.48 -0.37
CA ASN A 2 -64.76 -21.26 0.89
C ASN A 2 -64.21 -22.67 0.69
N PHE A 3 -62.89 -22.83 0.82
CA PHE A 3 -62.31 -23.68 1.85
C PHE A 3 -61.04 -23.05 2.43
N LYS A 4 -60.96 -23.10 3.76
CA LYS A 4 -60.01 -22.46 4.66
C LYS A 4 -59.16 -23.54 5.34
N LYS A 5 -57.91 -23.18 5.68
CA LYS A 5 -57.15 -23.49 6.92
C LYS A 5 -56.55 -24.93 7.13
N PRO A 6 -55.65 -25.15 8.13
CA PRO A 6 -54.43 -24.39 8.54
C PRO A 6 -53.31 -25.32 9.14
N LEU A 7 -52.44 -24.73 9.98
CA LEU A 7 -51.52 -25.31 11.02
C LEU A 7 -50.06 -25.57 10.56
N THR A 8 -48.99 -25.21 11.30
CA THR A 8 -48.84 -25.02 12.76
C THR A 8 -47.60 -24.17 13.07
N TYR A 9 -47.72 -23.24 14.03
CA TYR A 9 -46.61 -22.61 14.76
C TYR A 9 -46.20 -23.50 15.94
N ALA A 10 -44.90 -23.62 16.21
CA ALA A 10 -44.38 -24.13 17.48
C ALA A 10 -43.66 -23.00 18.22
N LEU A 11 -44.37 -22.42 19.19
CA LEU A 11 -43.84 -21.58 20.27
C LEU A 11 -43.59 -22.50 21.46
N VAL A 12 -42.35 -22.53 21.96
CA VAL A 12 -42.03 -23.11 23.26
C VAL A 12 -41.79 -21.96 24.23
N SER A 13 -42.71 -21.82 25.18
CA SER A 13 -42.64 -20.96 26.37
C SER A 13 -42.39 -21.82 27.61
N LEU A 14 -41.97 -21.16 28.70
CA LEU A 14 -41.83 -21.57 30.12
C LEU A 14 -40.35 -21.68 30.58
N SER A 15 -39.87 -21.07 31.68
CA SER A 15 -40.51 -20.37 32.80
C SER A 15 -39.52 -19.39 33.45
N ILE A 16 -40.03 -18.27 33.95
CA ILE A 16 -39.35 -17.35 34.86
C ILE A 16 -39.43 -17.94 36.27
N VAL A 17 -38.29 -18.20 36.90
CA VAL A 17 -38.21 -18.45 38.35
C VAL A 17 -37.72 -17.18 39.02
N SER A 18 -38.62 -16.55 39.76
CA SER A 18 -38.36 -15.48 40.73
C SER A 18 -37.71 -16.05 41.99
N VAL A 19 -36.56 -15.51 42.39
CA VAL A 19 -35.91 -15.74 43.70
C VAL A 19 -35.79 -14.38 44.42
N PRO A 20 -36.11 -14.30 45.73
CA PRO A 20 -36.38 -13.03 46.40
C PRO A 20 -35.12 -12.25 46.80
N LEU A 21 -35.30 -10.93 46.88
CA LEU A 21 -34.39 -9.96 47.48
C LEU A 21 -34.13 -10.27 48.96
N LEU A 22 -32.86 -10.43 49.32
CA LEU A 22 -32.37 -10.22 50.68
C LEU A 22 -31.37 -9.06 50.64
N SER A 23 -31.77 -7.95 51.27
CA SER A 23 -30.91 -6.81 51.55
C SER A 23 -29.82 -7.20 52.56
N ALA A 24 -28.56 -6.97 52.20
CA ALA A 24 -27.47 -6.82 53.16
C ALA A 24 -26.46 -5.82 52.60
N CYS A 25 -26.21 -4.76 53.37
CA CYS A 25 -25.28 -3.67 53.06
C CYS A 25 -23.84 -4.18 52.86
N GLY A 26 -23.18 -3.72 51.80
CA GLY A 26 -21.75 -3.89 51.59
C GLY A 26 -21.26 -3.01 50.45
N LYS A 27 -20.41 -2.03 50.79
CA LYS A 27 -19.75 -1.01 49.96
C LYS A 27 -19.62 -1.32 48.46
N GLU A 28 -20.08 -0.39 47.62
CA GLU A 28 -19.74 -0.30 46.20
C GLU A 28 -18.24 -0.04 46.03
N GLU A 29 -17.49 -1.04 45.55
CA GLU A 29 -16.26 -0.80 44.81
C GLU A 29 -16.61 -0.63 43.33
N LYS A 30 -16.35 0.57 42.80
CA LYS A 30 -16.38 0.86 41.37
C LYS A 30 -15.37 -0.05 40.67
N LYS A 31 -15.85 -1.03 39.90
CA LYS A 31 -15.02 -1.65 38.86
C LYS A 31 -14.85 -0.65 37.72
N GLU A 32 -13.69 0.00 37.70
CA GLU A 32 -13.14 0.59 36.49
C GLU A 32 -13.10 -0.49 35.40
N VAL A 33 -13.75 -0.20 34.27
CA VAL A 33 -13.54 -0.95 33.03
C VAL A 33 -12.15 -0.56 32.54
N THR A 34 -11.16 -1.39 32.85
CA THR A 34 -9.82 -1.31 32.28
C THR A 34 -9.90 -1.62 30.79
N HIS A 35 -9.81 -0.57 29.96
CA HIS A 35 -9.51 -0.75 28.55
C HIS A 35 -8.12 -1.38 28.39
N SER A 36 -8.04 -2.33 27.46
CA SER A 36 -7.01 -3.38 27.35
C SER A 36 -5.57 -2.89 27.25
N SER A 37 -4.73 -3.31 28.19
CA SER A 37 -3.27 -3.21 28.15
C SER A 37 -2.58 -4.43 27.49
N SER A 38 -3.32 -5.31 26.80
CA SER A 38 -2.80 -6.57 26.26
C SER A 38 -2.13 -6.46 24.88
N SER A 39 -2.47 -5.45 24.07
CA SER A 39 -1.95 -5.27 22.70
C SER A 39 -0.52 -4.72 22.63
N SER A 40 -0.16 -3.79 23.53
CA SER A 40 1.19 -3.20 23.54
C SER A 40 2.26 -4.18 24.03
N ASN A 41 1.88 -5.09 24.94
CA ASN A 41 2.74 -6.18 25.40
C ASN A 41 2.97 -7.23 24.30
N SER A 42 1.99 -7.51 23.44
CA SER A 42 2.17 -8.46 22.33
C SER A 42 3.07 -7.90 21.23
N MET A 43 2.93 -6.62 20.86
CA MET A 43 3.80 -6.00 19.85
C MET A 43 5.26 -5.94 20.30
N LYS A 44 5.53 -5.49 21.54
CA LYS A 44 6.91 -5.44 22.04
C LYS A 44 7.57 -6.82 22.04
N ALA A 45 6.81 -7.87 22.35
CA ALA A 45 7.30 -9.25 22.28
C ALA A 45 7.63 -9.65 20.82
N GLN A 46 6.76 -9.34 19.86
CA GLN A 46 6.99 -9.59 18.43
C GLN A 46 8.23 -8.87 17.91
N VAL A 47 8.40 -7.58 18.24
CA VAL A 47 9.57 -6.79 17.84
C VAL A 47 10.84 -7.33 18.49
N ASN A 48 10.80 -7.74 19.77
CA ASN A 48 11.95 -8.39 20.42
C ASN A 48 12.38 -9.68 19.71
N GLU A 49 11.43 -10.44 19.16
CA GLU A 49 11.73 -11.64 18.40
C GLU A 49 12.43 -11.31 17.07
N LEU A 50 11.94 -10.30 16.34
CA LEU A 50 12.60 -9.79 15.13
C LEU A 50 14.03 -9.30 15.44
N GLN A 51 14.20 -8.53 16.51
CA GLN A 51 15.53 -8.08 16.96
C GLN A 51 16.47 -9.23 17.30
N LYS A 52 15.95 -10.33 17.87
CA LYS A 52 16.76 -11.52 18.17
C LYS A 52 17.24 -12.20 16.88
N THR A 53 16.35 -12.39 15.90
CA THR A 53 16.70 -12.95 14.58
C THR A 53 17.69 -12.03 13.85
N LEU A 54 17.48 -10.71 13.88
CA LEU A 54 18.39 -9.74 13.26
C LEU A 54 19.80 -9.77 13.87
N LYS A 55 19.92 -9.92 15.19
CA LYS A 55 21.22 -10.09 15.86
C LYS A 55 21.91 -11.39 15.45
N GLN A 56 21.16 -12.47 15.25
CA GLN A 56 21.70 -13.73 14.76
C GLN A 56 22.23 -13.58 13.33
N LEU A 57 21.45 -12.91 12.46
CA LEU A 57 21.87 -12.55 11.11
C LEU A 57 23.17 -11.73 11.13
N GLN A 58 23.26 -10.69 11.96
CA GLN A 58 24.45 -9.86 12.11
C GLN A 58 25.68 -10.66 12.58
N SER A 59 25.52 -11.60 13.51
CA SER A 59 26.62 -12.49 13.92
C SER A 59 27.08 -13.42 12.79
N ASN A 60 26.15 -13.93 11.98
CA ASN A 60 26.46 -14.79 10.84
C ASN A 60 27.08 -13.99 9.68
N LEU A 61 26.71 -12.71 9.55
CA LEU A 61 27.30 -11.75 8.63
C LEU A 61 28.79 -11.52 8.93
N GLU A 62 29.15 -11.29 10.21
CA GLU A 62 30.55 -11.11 10.64
C GLU A 62 31.41 -12.34 10.33
N LYS A 63 30.82 -13.54 10.46
CA LYS A 63 31.48 -14.82 10.14
C LYS A 63 31.52 -15.12 8.63
N LYS A 64 30.83 -14.30 7.81
CA LYS A 64 30.59 -14.55 6.37
C LYS A 64 29.98 -15.92 6.08
N ASP A 65 29.10 -16.41 6.97
CA ASP A 65 28.37 -17.65 6.75
C ASP A 65 27.15 -17.38 5.85
N ALA A 66 27.31 -17.61 4.55
CA ALA A 66 26.28 -17.31 3.55
C ALA A 66 24.99 -18.11 3.78
N LYS A 67 25.12 -19.37 4.21
CA LYS A 67 23.96 -20.26 4.41
C LYS A 67 23.13 -19.77 5.59
N LEU A 68 23.77 -19.57 6.75
CA LEU A 68 23.06 -19.11 7.94
C LEU A 68 22.53 -17.68 7.79
N THR A 69 23.28 -16.80 7.11
CA THR A 69 22.80 -15.44 6.78
C THR A 69 21.52 -15.49 5.95
N SER A 70 21.45 -16.38 4.95
CA SER A 70 20.25 -16.57 4.12
C SER A 70 19.08 -17.17 4.91
N GLU A 71 19.34 -18.15 5.78
CA GLU A 71 18.32 -18.76 6.64
C GLU A 71 17.72 -17.75 7.63
N ASP A 72 18.56 -16.92 8.25
CA ASP A 72 18.08 -15.85 9.15
C ASP A 72 17.30 -14.78 8.38
N GLY A 73 17.74 -14.41 7.17
CA GLY A 73 17.02 -13.47 6.31
C GLY A 73 15.61 -13.96 5.96
N LYS A 74 15.47 -15.24 5.58
CA LYS A 74 14.16 -15.88 5.33
C LYS A 74 13.30 -15.92 6.59
N LYS A 75 13.90 -16.25 7.73
CA LYS A 75 13.20 -16.31 9.02
C LYS A 75 12.69 -14.94 9.43
N LEU A 76 13.49 -13.89 9.26
CA LEU A 76 13.11 -12.51 9.57
C LEU A 76 11.92 -12.07 8.72
N ASN A 77 11.95 -12.34 7.41
CA ASN A 77 10.83 -12.05 6.52
C ASN A 77 9.55 -12.79 6.93
N LYS A 78 9.65 -14.08 7.27
CA LYS A 78 8.51 -14.87 7.74
C LYS A 78 7.91 -14.31 9.04
N GLN A 79 8.75 -13.90 9.99
CA GLN A 79 8.28 -13.28 11.23
C GLN A 79 7.56 -11.96 10.93
N TRP A 80 8.12 -11.11 10.07
CA TRP A 80 7.50 -9.85 9.67
C TRP A 80 6.10 -10.03 9.08
N LEU A 81 5.96 -10.90 8.08
CA LEU A 81 4.67 -11.20 7.45
C LEU A 81 3.59 -11.69 8.43
N SER A 82 4.00 -12.29 9.56
CA SER A 82 3.04 -12.72 10.60
C SER A 82 2.57 -11.60 11.52
N TYR A 83 3.27 -10.46 11.55
CA TYR A 83 3.04 -9.35 12.47
C TYR A 83 2.58 -8.07 11.76
N GLU A 84 2.89 -7.94 10.47
CA GLU A 84 2.78 -6.70 9.71
C GLU A 84 1.41 -6.04 9.78
N ASN A 85 0.31 -6.79 9.63
CA ASN A 85 -1.02 -6.21 9.56
C ASN A 85 -1.38 -5.41 10.83
N ASN A 86 -1.04 -5.94 12.02
CA ASN A 86 -1.28 -5.24 13.27
C ASN A 86 -0.34 -4.03 13.46
N ILE A 87 0.87 -4.10 12.93
CA ILE A 87 1.83 -2.98 12.96
C ILE A 87 1.41 -1.88 11.97
N ARG A 88 1.03 -2.25 10.75
CA ARG A 88 0.53 -1.38 9.68
C ARG A 88 -0.71 -0.60 10.12
N GLU A 89 -1.65 -1.26 10.78
CA GLU A 89 -2.88 -0.61 11.27
C GLU A 89 -2.61 0.42 12.37
N LYS A 90 -1.71 0.11 13.31
CA LYS A 90 -1.50 0.93 14.53
C LYS A 90 -0.36 1.92 14.42
N TYR A 91 0.63 1.62 13.59
CA TYR A 91 1.88 2.36 13.45
C TYR A 91 2.27 2.45 11.97
N PRO A 92 1.40 2.97 11.09
CA PRO A 92 1.59 2.91 9.63
C PRO A 92 2.94 3.50 9.18
N LEU A 93 3.39 4.58 9.80
CA LEU A 93 4.68 5.21 9.45
C LEU A 93 5.89 4.37 9.87
N LEU A 94 5.82 3.72 11.04
CA LEU A 94 6.89 2.84 11.53
C LEU A 94 6.87 1.48 10.81
N TYR A 95 5.69 1.04 10.36
CA TYR A 95 5.53 -0.08 9.45
C TYR A 95 6.33 0.16 8.16
N THR A 96 6.05 1.27 7.45
CA THR A 96 6.71 1.60 6.20
C THR A 96 8.22 1.82 6.38
N ASP A 97 8.65 2.46 7.48
CA ASP A 97 10.08 2.58 7.80
C ASP A 97 10.76 1.21 8.03
N THR A 98 10.06 0.25 8.64
CA THR A 98 10.61 -1.10 8.87
C THR A 98 10.72 -1.88 7.55
N GLU A 99 9.67 -1.87 6.72
CA GLU A 99 9.65 -2.57 5.43
C GLU A 99 10.74 -2.11 4.47
N LYS A 100 10.96 -0.80 4.43
CA LYS A 100 12.01 -0.13 3.65
C LYS A 100 13.39 -0.74 3.84
N TYR A 101 13.69 -1.29 5.02
CA TYR A 101 14.96 -1.97 5.28
C TYR A 101 14.84 -3.49 5.27
N LEU A 102 13.71 -4.04 5.70
CA LEU A 102 13.52 -5.48 5.82
C LEU A 102 13.43 -6.19 4.46
N LEU A 103 12.65 -5.65 3.51
CA LEU A 103 12.48 -6.29 2.20
C LEU A 103 13.77 -6.31 1.38
N PRO A 104 14.54 -5.20 1.28
CA PRO A 104 15.84 -5.25 0.61
C PRO A 104 16.84 -6.15 1.33
N LEU A 105 16.78 -6.26 2.66
CA LEU A 105 17.65 -7.15 3.43
C LEU A 105 17.35 -8.61 3.08
N TYR A 106 16.07 -8.99 3.12
CA TYR A 106 15.60 -10.31 2.70
C TYR A 106 16.05 -10.62 1.26
N SER A 107 15.73 -9.74 0.31
CA SER A 107 16.11 -9.89 -1.09
C SER A 107 17.63 -10.11 -1.25
N GLU A 108 18.46 -9.30 -0.59
CA GLU A 108 19.92 -9.42 -0.70
C GLU A 108 20.46 -10.70 -0.06
N THR A 109 19.94 -11.12 1.09
CA THR A 109 20.38 -12.35 1.79
C THR A 109 19.98 -13.65 1.07
N THR A 110 19.04 -13.58 0.13
CA THR A 110 18.55 -14.75 -0.63
C THR A 110 19.18 -14.91 -2.01
N LYS A 111 20.09 -14.00 -2.40
CA LYS A 111 20.84 -14.12 -3.65
C LYS A 111 21.92 -15.20 -3.58
N ASP A 112 22.25 -15.76 -4.73
CA ASP A 112 23.38 -16.69 -4.89
C ASP A 112 24.72 -16.07 -4.46
N SER A 113 24.87 -14.75 -4.68
CA SER A 113 26.03 -13.97 -4.25
C SER A 113 25.56 -12.79 -3.40
N ILE A 114 25.87 -12.85 -2.11
CA ILE A 114 25.48 -11.85 -1.12
C ILE A 114 26.42 -10.64 -1.20
N ALA A 115 25.86 -9.44 -1.38
CA ALA A 115 26.62 -8.19 -1.21
C ALA A 115 26.76 -7.86 0.29
N TRP A 116 27.80 -8.40 0.93
CA TRP A 116 28.03 -8.33 2.38
C TRP A 116 27.92 -6.91 2.98
N SER A 117 28.54 -5.90 2.37
CA SER A 117 28.44 -4.50 2.83
C SER A 117 27.00 -3.98 2.81
N LYS A 118 26.24 -4.34 1.78
CA LYS A 118 24.85 -3.91 1.65
C LYS A 118 23.97 -4.58 2.72
N VAL A 119 24.19 -5.87 2.99
CA VAL A 119 23.50 -6.58 4.09
C VAL A 119 23.85 -5.95 5.44
N GLN A 120 25.11 -5.55 5.65
CA GLN A 120 25.54 -4.84 6.86
C GLN A 120 24.76 -3.54 7.05
N ASP A 121 24.75 -2.67 6.04
CA ASP A 121 24.07 -1.36 6.09
C ASP A 121 22.56 -1.48 6.31
N LEU A 122 21.92 -2.43 5.61
CA LEU A 122 20.50 -2.73 5.75
C LEU A 122 20.18 -3.28 7.13
N SER A 123 21.00 -4.20 7.67
CA SER A 123 20.78 -4.77 9.00
C SER A 123 20.91 -3.72 10.11
N ALA A 124 21.86 -2.78 9.98
CA ALA A 124 22.04 -1.69 10.93
C ALA A 124 20.87 -0.70 10.88
N SER A 125 20.35 -0.41 9.69
CA SER A 125 19.19 0.46 9.50
C SER A 125 17.91 -0.19 10.02
N LEU A 126 17.71 -1.47 9.75
CA LEU A 126 16.59 -2.24 10.28
C LEU A 126 16.64 -2.32 11.81
N SER A 127 17.83 -2.45 12.42
CA SER A 127 17.96 -2.44 13.89
C SER A 127 17.42 -1.14 14.49
N ARG A 128 17.76 0.01 13.90
CA ARG A 128 17.25 1.33 14.33
C ARG A 128 15.74 1.44 14.16
N SER A 129 15.22 0.98 13.02
CA SER A 129 13.78 0.98 12.76
C SER A 129 13.00 0.12 13.76
N LEU A 130 13.50 -1.08 14.06
CA LEU A 130 12.91 -1.96 15.08
C LEU A 130 12.99 -1.35 16.49
N ASP A 131 14.05 -0.61 16.83
CA ASP A 131 14.13 0.11 18.09
C ASP A 131 13.07 1.24 18.17
N ASN A 132 12.84 1.97 17.09
CA ASN A 132 11.76 2.96 17.02
C ASN A 132 10.40 2.29 17.23
N LEU A 133 10.13 1.19 16.52
CA LEU A 133 8.89 0.44 16.63
C LEU A 133 8.65 -0.13 18.03
N LYS A 134 9.69 -0.66 18.69
CA LYS A 134 9.62 -1.16 20.07
C LYS A 134 9.27 -0.09 21.09
N ASN A 135 9.77 1.13 20.87
CA ASN A 135 9.60 2.27 21.77
C ASN A 135 8.37 3.11 21.44
N ALA A 136 7.67 2.80 20.35
CA ALA A 136 6.46 3.47 19.93
C ALA A 136 5.40 3.42 21.03
N LYS A 137 4.82 4.59 21.34
CA LYS A 137 3.59 4.67 22.12
C LYS A 137 2.43 4.54 21.15
N GLU A 138 1.41 3.78 21.54
CA GLU A 138 0.11 3.76 20.84
C GLU A 138 -0.47 5.17 20.99
N ASN A 139 -0.13 6.05 20.05
CA ASN A 139 -0.60 7.42 20.06
C ASN A 139 -2.00 7.39 19.45
N ALA A 140 -3.01 7.68 20.26
CA ALA A 140 -4.24 8.24 19.72
C ALA A 140 -3.86 9.59 19.11
N HIS A 141 -3.51 9.60 17.82
CA HIS A 141 -3.10 10.80 17.11
C HIS A 141 -4.20 11.86 17.30
N GLN A 142 -3.92 12.91 18.06
CA GLN A 142 -4.81 14.07 18.09
C GLN A 142 -4.61 14.78 16.76
N THR A 143 -5.44 14.43 15.78
CA THR A 143 -5.43 15.10 14.48
C THR A 143 -5.77 16.56 14.68
N SER A 144 -4.81 17.45 14.39
CA SER A 144 -5.04 18.89 14.42
C SER A 144 -6.11 19.28 13.39
N THR A 145 -6.74 20.45 13.56
CA THR A 145 -7.74 20.93 12.60
C THR A 145 -7.16 21.05 11.20
N GLU A 146 -5.91 21.47 11.09
CA GLU A 146 -5.19 21.61 9.82
C GLU A 146 -4.93 20.25 9.15
N LEU A 147 -4.59 19.22 9.93
CA LEU A 147 -4.46 17.86 9.41
C LEU A 147 -5.81 17.27 8.96
N LYS A 148 -6.91 17.61 9.65
CA LYS A 148 -8.26 17.20 9.18
C LYS A 148 -8.61 17.85 7.85
N GLU A 149 -8.27 19.12 7.65
CA GLU A 149 -8.51 19.80 6.38
C GLU A 149 -7.61 19.25 5.27
N ALA A 150 -6.33 18.95 5.56
CA ALA A 150 -5.42 18.28 4.63
C ALA A 150 -6.01 16.94 4.14
N VAL A 151 -6.49 16.11 5.08
CA VAL A 151 -7.14 14.83 4.75
C VAL A 151 -8.40 15.02 3.93
N LYS A 152 -9.23 16.02 4.26
CA LYS A 152 -10.45 16.33 3.50
C LYS A 152 -10.12 16.72 2.05
N ASN A 153 -9.15 17.62 1.84
CA ASN A 153 -8.73 18.04 0.52
C ASN A 153 -8.13 16.88 -0.29
N TYR A 154 -7.31 16.04 0.34
CA TYR A 154 -6.81 14.83 -0.31
C TYR A 154 -7.94 13.85 -0.64
N LYS A 155 -8.96 13.73 0.22
CA LYS A 155 -10.14 12.91 -0.06
C LYS A 155 -10.91 13.39 -1.28
N GLU A 156 -11.03 14.70 -1.46
CA GLU A 156 -11.64 15.29 -2.66
C GLU A 156 -10.83 14.94 -3.91
N TYR A 157 -9.51 15.08 -3.88
CA TYR A 157 -8.62 14.64 -4.96
C TYR A 157 -8.81 13.15 -5.31
N VAL A 158 -8.82 12.25 -4.31
CA VAL A 158 -9.02 10.81 -4.54
C VAL A 158 -10.40 10.53 -5.16
N ASN A 159 -11.44 11.25 -4.72
CA ASN A 159 -12.77 11.13 -5.31
C ASN A 159 -12.79 11.59 -6.78
N GLU A 160 -12.08 12.66 -7.12
CA GLU A 160 -11.94 13.13 -8.50
C GLU A 160 -11.21 12.10 -9.38
N GLN A 161 -10.08 11.56 -8.89
CA GLN A 161 -9.32 10.55 -9.62
C GLN A 161 -10.15 9.29 -9.87
N VAL A 162 -10.84 8.75 -8.86
CA VAL A 162 -11.65 7.54 -9.05
C VAL A 162 -12.88 7.78 -9.93
N ASN A 163 -13.46 8.98 -9.92
CA ASN A 163 -14.54 9.34 -10.85
C ASN A 163 -14.03 9.35 -12.30
N ALA A 164 -12.86 9.93 -12.54
CA ALA A 164 -12.23 9.92 -13.86
C ALA A 164 -11.82 8.48 -14.27
N PHE A 165 -11.36 7.68 -13.31
CA PHE A 165 -11.00 6.28 -13.52
C PHE A 165 -12.18 5.44 -14.04
N ILE A 166 -13.39 5.63 -13.51
CA ILE A 166 -14.60 4.94 -14.02
C ILE A 166 -14.82 5.26 -15.50
N GLY A 167 -14.73 6.53 -15.89
CA GLY A 167 -14.94 6.96 -17.27
C GLY A 167 -13.87 6.44 -18.23
N ALA A 168 -12.60 6.52 -17.80
CA ALA A 168 -11.47 6.05 -18.59
C ALA A 168 -11.49 4.52 -18.74
N THR A 169 -11.76 3.79 -17.65
CA THR A 169 -11.94 2.33 -17.67
C THR A 169 -13.07 1.93 -18.59
N LYS A 170 -14.23 2.61 -18.51
CA LYS A 170 -15.35 2.34 -19.40
C LYS A 170 -14.98 2.52 -20.88
N THR A 171 -14.22 3.55 -21.21
CA THR A 171 -13.74 3.79 -22.58
C THR A 171 -12.85 2.64 -23.06
N PHE A 172 -11.94 2.18 -22.20
CA PHE A 172 -11.07 1.05 -22.47
C PHE A 172 -11.85 -0.26 -22.64
N THR A 173 -12.75 -0.58 -21.71
CA THR A 173 -13.53 -1.82 -21.71
C THR A 173 -14.56 -1.86 -22.85
N ASP A 174 -15.11 -0.70 -23.26
CA ASP A 174 -15.96 -0.60 -24.46
C ASP A 174 -15.18 -0.94 -25.74
N ALA A 175 -13.95 -0.45 -25.88
CA ALA A 175 -13.08 -0.80 -27.01
C ALA A 175 -12.72 -2.31 -27.02
N VAL A 176 -12.51 -2.89 -25.84
CA VAL A 176 -12.30 -4.34 -25.69
C VAL A 176 -13.53 -5.12 -26.13
N ARG A 177 -14.72 -4.71 -25.69
CA ARG A 177 -16.01 -5.33 -26.05
C ARG A 177 -16.30 -5.26 -27.54
N SER A 178 -15.97 -4.16 -28.18
CA SER A 178 -16.13 -3.99 -29.64
C SER A 178 -15.00 -4.63 -30.45
N ALA A 179 -14.08 -5.36 -29.81
CA ALA A 179 -12.89 -5.95 -30.42
C ALA A 179 -12.01 -4.93 -31.18
N ASN A 180 -12.03 -3.65 -30.78
CA ASN A 180 -11.22 -2.59 -31.39
C ASN A 180 -9.83 -2.53 -30.73
N MET A 181 -8.88 -3.26 -31.31
CA MET A 181 -7.51 -3.41 -30.80
C MET A 181 -6.79 -2.07 -30.62
N ASP A 182 -6.85 -1.18 -31.61
CA ASP A 182 -6.08 0.07 -31.59
C ASP A 182 -6.64 1.04 -30.55
N GLN A 183 -7.96 1.18 -30.49
CA GLN A 183 -8.62 2.01 -29.48
C GLN A 183 -8.40 1.45 -28.07
N ALA A 184 -8.42 0.13 -27.90
CA ALA A 184 -8.15 -0.49 -26.60
C ALA A 184 -6.71 -0.23 -26.13
N LYS A 185 -5.71 -0.34 -27.03
CA LYS A 185 -4.32 -0.01 -26.70
C LYS A 185 -4.13 1.46 -26.32
N GLU A 186 -4.78 2.37 -27.03
CA GLU A 186 -4.72 3.81 -26.71
C GLU A 186 -5.39 4.14 -25.37
N ALA A 187 -6.55 3.53 -25.10
CA ALA A 187 -7.32 3.79 -23.89
C ALA A 187 -6.70 3.14 -22.63
N TYR A 188 -5.98 2.02 -22.78
CA TYR A 188 -5.35 1.28 -21.68
C TYR A 188 -4.48 2.19 -20.80
N GLY A 189 -3.46 2.82 -21.38
CA GLY A 189 -2.55 3.68 -20.61
C GLY A 189 -3.22 4.92 -20.04
N LYS A 190 -4.27 5.44 -20.69
CA LYS A 190 -5.05 6.57 -20.16
C LYS A 190 -5.88 6.19 -18.94
N ALA A 191 -6.38 4.96 -18.88
CA ALA A 191 -7.14 4.46 -17.74
C ALA A 191 -6.24 4.21 -16.53
N ARG A 192 -5.07 3.57 -16.75
CA ARG A 192 -4.09 3.26 -15.68
C ARG A 192 -3.69 4.47 -14.86
N VAL A 193 -3.45 5.62 -15.51
CA VAL A 193 -3.04 6.88 -14.85
C VAL A 193 -3.88 7.21 -13.61
N PHE A 194 -5.19 7.00 -13.67
CA PHE A 194 -6.08 7.36 -12.57
C PHE A 194 -6.01 6.35 -11.41
N TYR A 195 -5.77 5.07 -11.69
CA TYR A 195 -5.58 4.04 -10.67
C TYR A 195 -4.28 4.28 -9.91
N GLU A 196 -3.20 4.46 -10.65
CA GLU A 196 -1.83 4.60 -10.13
C GLU A 196 -1.65 5.84 -9.25
N ARG A 197 -2.41 6.91 -9.51
CA ARG A 197 -2.45 8.11 -8.67
C ARG A 197 -3.11 7.90 -7.32
N ILE A 198 -4.01 6.93 -7.20
CA ILE A 198 -4.75 6.62 -5.97
C ILE A 198 -4.32 5.31 -5.34
N GLU A 199 -3.32 4.64 -5.89
CA GLU A 199 -2.76 3.38 -5.40
C GLU A 199 -2.47 3.38 -3.89
N PRO A 200 -1.93 4.46 -3.27
CA PRO A 200 -1.73 4.49 -1.81
C PRO A 200 -2.99 4.23 -0.99
N ILE A 201 -4.16 4.47 -1.59
CA ILE A 201 -5.47 4.19 -0.99
C ILE A 201 -6.06 2.89 -1.57
N ALA A 202 -5.92 2.63 -2.87
CA ALA A 202 -6.55 1.48 -3.53
C ALA A 202 -6.06 0.14 -2.97
N GLU A 203 -4.75 -0.02 -2.74
CA GLU A 203 -4.16 -1.24 -2.17
C GLU A 203 -4.69 -1.54 -0.77
N SER A 204 -4.97 -0.49 0.02
CA SER A 204 -5.53 -0.64 1.37
C SER A 204 -6.96 -1.21 1.40
N LEU A 205 -7.64 -1.29 0.24
CA LEU A 205 -9.03 -1.73 0.12
C LEU A 205 -9.20 -3.22 -0.17
N GLY A 206 -8.13 -4.00 0.06
CA GLY A 206 -8.15 -5.45 0.19
C GLY A 206 -8.32 -6.16 -1.16
N ASP A 207 -9.40 -6.93 -1.29
CA ASP A 207 -9.61 -7.87 -2.40
C ASP A 207 -9.86 -7.24 -3.78
N LEU A 208 -9.93 -5.92 -3.88
CA LEU A 208 -10.18 -5.23 -5.14
C LEU A 208 -8.90 -4.98 -5.94
N ASP A 209 -7.80 -4.66 -5.27
CA ASP A 209 -6.54 -4.39 -5.95
C ASP A 209 -6.10 -5.59 -6.81
N PRO A 210 -6.03 -6.83 -6.29
CA PRO A 210 -5.67 -7.98 -7.13
C PRO A 210 -6.68 -8.30 -8.26
N LYS A 211 -7.93 -7.86 -8.15
CA LYS A 211 -8.93 -8.06 -9.22
C LYS A 211 -8.73 -7.07 -10.36
N ILE A 212 -8.24 -5.88 -10.03
CA ILE A 212 -8.05 -4.76 -10.95
C ILE A 212 -6.66 -4.81 -11.57
N ASP A 213 -5.61 -5.02 -10.79
CA ASP A 213 -4.22 -4.75 -11.21
C ASP A 213 -3.22 -5.88 -10.88
N ALA A 214 -3.66 -7.10 -10.55
CA ALA A 214 -2.71 -8.19 -10.39
C ALA A 214 -1.99 -8.51 -11.71
N ARG A 215 -0.66 -8.67 -11.64
CA ARG A 215 0.17 -9.14 -12.76
C ARG A 215 0.09 -10.65 -12.92
N GLU A 216 0.61 -11.14 -14.05
CA GLU A 216 0.64 -12.58 -14.33
C GLU A 216 1.44 -13.33 -13.23
N ASN A 217 0.83 -14.34 -12.62
CA ASN A 217 1.37 -15.17 -11.52
C ASN A 217 1.38 -14.52 -10.13
N ASP A 218 0.81 -13.33 -9.95
CA ASP A 218 0.74 -12.67 -8.64
C ASP A 218 -0.47 -13.17 -7.81
N VAL A 219 -1.39 -13.92 -8.43
CA VAL A 219 -2.55 -14.52 -7.76
C VAL A 219 -2.66 -16.02 -8.07
N GLU A 220 -2.98 -16.82 -7.04
CA GLU A 220 -3.27 -18.27 -7.20
C GLU A 220 -4.65 -18.52 -7.82
N GLY A 221 -5.54 -17.53 -7.73
CA GLY A 221 -6.92 -17.61 -8.20
C GLY A 221 -7.10 -17.22 -9.67
N LYS A 222 -8.33 -16.81 -10.00
CA LYS A 222 -8.67 -16.33 -11.35
C LYS A 222 -7.96 -15.01 -11.62
N TRP A 223 -7.10 -14.99 -12.64
CA TRP A 223 -6.43 -13.77 -13.10
C TRP A 223 -7.36 -12.93 -14.01
N THR A 224 -7.65 -11.70 -13.59
CA THR A 224 -8.54 -10.73 -14.26
C THR A 224 -7.85 -9.36 -14.40
N GLY A 225 -8.61 -8.28 -14.60
CA GLY A 225 -8.06 -6.93 -14.50
C GLY A 225 -7.34 -6.40 -15.74
N PHE A 226 -6.61 -5.30 -15.55
CA PHE A 226 -5.86 -4.58 -16.58
C PHE A 226 -4.80 -5.48 -17.23
N HIS A 227 -3.92 -6.08 -16.46
CA HIS A 227 -2.81 -6.88 -17.00
C HIS A 227 -3.26 -8.15 -17.75
N ARG A 228 -4.41 -8.73 -17.38
CA ARG A 228 -4.97 -9.83 -18.19
C ARG A 228 -5.34 -9.34 -19.60
N ILE A 229 -5.94 -8.15 -19.71
CA ILE A 229 -6.31 -7.57 -20.99
C ILE A 229 -5.06 -7.02 -21.72
N GLU A 230 -4.09 -6.48 -21.00
CA GLU A 230 -2.78 -6.08 -21.52
C GLU A 230 -2.11 -7.25 -22.27
N LYS A 231 -2.05 -8.43 -21.65
CA LYS A 231 -1.53 -9.64 -22.32
C LYS A 231 -2.29 -9.94 -23.61
N ALA A 232 -3.62 -9.82 -23.59
CA ALA A 232 -4.46 -10.08 -24.76
C ALA A 232 -4.13 -9.13 -25.93
N LEU A 233 -3.88 -7.85 -25.63
CA LEU A 233 -3.60 -6.79 -26.60
C LEU A 233 -2.18 -6.87 -27.19
N TRP A 234 -1.17 -7.03 -26.34
CA TRP A 234 0.24 -6.92 -26.73
C TRP A 234 0.96 -8.24 -26.94
N LYS A 235 0.52 -9.34 -26.31
CA LYS A 235 1.16 -10.65 -26.44
C LYS A 235 0.35 -11.64 -27.28
N GLU A 236 -0.95 -11.74 -27.03
CA GLU A 236 -1.83 -12.71 -27.70
C GLU A 236 -2.41 -12.14 -29.01
N HIS A 237 -2.41 -10.82 -29.16
CA HIS A 237 -2.97 -10.08 -30.30
C HIS A 237 -4.41 -10.47 -30.64
N THR A 238 -5.22 -10.75 -29.61
CA THR A 238 -6.62 -11.11 -29.78
C THR A 238 -7.44 -10.67 -28.58
N LEU A 239 -8.62 -10.10 -28.85
CA LEU A 239 -9.60 -9.73 -27.82
C LEU A 239 -10.68 -10.82 -27.64
N LYS A 240 -10.53 -11.97 -28.30
CA LYS A 240 -11.46 -13.08 -28.18
C LYS A 240 -11.50 -13.56 -26.72
N GLY A 241 -12.70 -13.59 -26.15
CA GLY A 241 -12.92 -14.01 -24.76
C GLY A 241 -12.60 -12.94 -23.72
N MET A 242 -12.24 -11.71 -24.10
CA MET A 242 -11.95 -10.63 -23.15
C MET A 242 -13.19 -9.85 -22.69
N THR A 243 -14.33 -9.99 -23.36
CA THR A 243 -15.60 -9.35 -22.96
C THR A 243 -15.98 -9.62 -21.49
N PRO A 244 -15.92 -10.86 -20.97
CA PRO A 244 -16.21 -11.11 -19.55
C PRO A 244 -15.19 -10.45 -18.59
N ILE A 245 -13.93 -10.34 -18.98
CA ILE A 245 -12.88 -9.68 -18.17
C ILE A 245 -13.10 -8.18 -18.14
N ALA A 246 -13.42 -7.57 -19.29
CA ALA A 246 -13.76 -6.16 -19.40
C ALA A 246 -15.02 -5.79 -18.59
N ASN A 247 -16.04 -6.66 -18.61
CA ASN A 247 -17.25 -6.45 -17.80
C ASN A 247 -16.97 -6.57 -16.30
N GLN A 248 -16.12 -7.51 -15.90
CA GLN A 248 -15.71 -7.66 -14.50
C GLN A 248 -14.92 -6.43 -14.05
N LEU A 249 -13.98 -5.96 -14.86
CA LEU A 249 -13.18 -4.76 -14.57
C LEU A 249 -14.05 -3.52 -14.37
N ASP A 250 -15.07 -3.29 -15.21
CA ASP A 250 -16.03 -2.19 -15.00
C ASP A 250 -16.77 -2.29 -13.67
N GLN A 251 -17.05 -3.51 -13.18
CA GLN A 251 -17.70 -3.72 -11.90
C GLN A 251 -16.73 -3.50 -10.74
N ASP A 252 -15.52 -4.05 -10.83
CA ASP A 252 -14.50 -3.91 -9.78
C ASP A 252 -14.12 -2.44 -9.57
N VAL A 253 -14.02 -1.64 -10.64
CA VAL A 253 -13.77 -0.19 -10.55
C VAL A 253 -14.94 0.57 -9.92
N LYS A 254 -16.19 0.15 -10.16
CA LYS A 254 -17.36 0.73 -9.46
C LYS A 254 -17.37 0.36 -7.98
N ASP A 255 -16.99 -0.86 -7.65
CA ASP A 255 -16.89 -1.33 -6.26
C ASP A 255 -15.76 -0.59 -5.54
N LEU A 256 -14.62 -0.35 -6.20
CA LEU A 256 -13.53 0.49 -5.70
C LEU A 256 -14.02 1.88 -5.37
N HIS A 257 -14.72 2.54 -6.30
CA HIS A 257 -15.33 3.84 -6.07
C HIS A 257 -16.31 3.84 -4.89
N ALA A 258 -17.14 2.80 -4.73
CA ALA A 258 -18.05 2.68 -3.60
C ALA A 258 -17.32 2.50 -2.26
N LYS A 259 -16.22 1.73 -2.24
CA LYS A 259 -15.36 1.59 -1.06
C LYS A 259 -14.64 2.90 -0.74
N ILE A 260 -14.06 3.56 -1.75
CA ILE A 260 -13.39 4.86 -1.61
C ILE A 260 -14.35 5.88 -1.02
N LYS A 261 -15.61 5.97 -1.44
CA LYS A 261 -16.56 6.92 -0.83
C LYS A 261 -16.78 6.72 0.67
N LYS A 262 -16.60 5.50 1.17
CA LYS A 262 -16.84 5.13 2.57
C LYS A 262 -15.58 5.10 3.42
N VAL A 263 -14.40 4.94 2.81
CA VAL A 263 -13.14 4.83 3.57
C VAL A 263 -12.86 6.14 4.30
N LYS A 264 -12.66 6.02 5.61
CA LYS A 264 -12.15 7.11 6.43
C LYS A 264 -10.65 7.14 6.25
N LEU A 265 -10.13 8.28 5.82
CA LEU A 265 -8.70 8.46 5.67
C LEU A 265 -8.12 8.96 6.98
N ASP A 266 -7.04 8.31 7.42
CA ASP A 266 -6.22 8.77 8.54
C ASP A 266 -4.98 9.49 7.98
N PRO A 267 -4.60 10.66 8.51
CA PRO A 267 -3.46 11.43 8.01
C PRO A 267 -2.14 10.64 8.00
N ALA A 268 -1.87 9.86 9.04
CA ALA A 268 -0.64 9.09 9.14
C ALA A 268 -0.64 7.93 8.14
N THR A 269 -1.79 7.26 7.96
CA THR A 269 -1.94 6.21 6.94
C THR A 269 -1.74 6.75 5.52
N ILE A 270 -2.28 7.94 5.20
CA ILE A 270 -2.12 8.53 3.86
C ILE A 270 -0.64 8.79 3.55
N VAL A 271 0.09 9.37 4.49
CA VAL A 271 1.53 9.65 4.30
C VAL A 271 2.34 8.36 4.23
N ALA A 272 2.04 7.39 5.10
CA ALA A 272 2.70 6.08 5.08
C ALA A 272 2.51 5.37 3.74
N GLY A 273 1.28 5.33 3.22
CA GLY A 273 0.99 4.73 1.91
C GLY A 273 1.73 5.44 0.77
N SER A 274 1.86 6.77 0.80
CA SER A 274 2.66 7.50 -0.18
C SER A 274 4.16 7.19 -0.07
N GLN A 275 4.70 7.07 1.14
CA GLN A 275 6.08 6.65 1.36
C GLN A 275 6.32 5.22 0.86
N GLU A 276 5.39 4.30 1.14
CA GLU A 276 5.41 2.90 0.73
C GLU A 276 5.45 2.79 -0.79
N LEU A 277 4.54 3.49 -1.47
CA LEU A 277 4.49 3.53 -2.92
C LEU A 277 5.78 4.09 -3.55
N LEU A 278 6.33 5.19 -3.03
CA LEU A 278 7.61 5.73 -3.52
C LEU A 278 8.77 4.75 -3.29
N ASN A 279 8.75 4.03 -2.18
CA ASN A 279 9.77 3.02 -1.87
C ASN A 279 9.66 1.81 -2.79
N GLU A 280 8.46 1.29 -2.98
CA GLU A 280 8.20 0.19 -3.93
C GLU A 280 8.62 0.61 -5.34
N ALA A 281 8.19 1.79 -5.78
CA ALA A 281 8.59 2.37 -7.04
C ALA A 281 10.11 2.40 -7.21
N ALA A 282 10.86 2.79 -6.16
CA ALA A 282 12.32 2.83 -6.18
C ALA A 282 13.00 1.45 -6.24
N LEU A 283 12.34 0.39 -5.78
CA LEU A 283 12.95 -0.93 -5.58
C LEU A 283 12.55 -1.94 -6.66
N THR A 284 11.27 -1.97 -7.02
CA THR A 284 10.67 -3.03 -7.84
C THR A 284 10.10 -2.47 -9.14
N LYS A 285 9.15 -1.50 -9.08
CA LYS A 285 8.48 -0.97 -10.30
C LYS A 285 9.45 -0.30 -11.26
N VAL A 286 10.51 0.36 -10.76
CA VAL A 286 11.62 0.90 -11.58
C VAL A 286 12.47 -0.16 -12.28
N THR A 287 12.08 -1.44 -12.27
CA THR A 287 12.68 -2.47 -13.12
C THR A 287 11.84 -2.78 -14.37
N GLY A 288 10.64 -2.20 -14.48
CA GLY A 288 9.71 -2.45 -15.58
C GLY A 288 8.98 -3.79 -15.46
N GLU A 289 8.65 -4.18 -14.22
CA GLU A 289 7.96 -5.43 -13.90
C GLU A 289 6.44 -5.35 -14.01
N GLU A 290 5.89 -4.13 -13.99
CA GLU A 290 4.46 -3.85 -13.99
C GLU A 290 3.85 -4.17 -15.36
N GLU A 291 4.33 -3.49 -16.39
CA GLU A 291 3.79 -3.53 -17.74
C GLU A 291 4.58 -4.49 -18.62
N ARG A 292 4.49 -5.78 -18.28
CA ARG A 292 5.29 -6.86 -18.89
C ARG A 292 5.09 -6.98 -20.41
N TYR A 293 3.97 -6.50 -20.95
CA TYR A 293 3.65 -6.61 -22.37
C TYR A 293 3.61 -5.26 -23.08
N SER A 294 2.96 -4.23 -22.50
CA SER A 294 2.75 -2.92 -23.11
C SER A 294 3.97 -1.99 -22.97
N ARG A 295 4.77 -2.18 -21.91
CA ARG A 295 5.98 -1.40 -21.59
C ARG A 295 5.72 0.08 -21.35
N ILE A 296 4.55 0.39 -20.76
CA ILE A 296 4.19 1.76 -20.37
C ILE A 296 4.57 2.09 -18.92
N ASP A 297 5.49 1.37 -18.28
CA ASP A 297 5.81 1.51 -16.85
C ASP A 297 6.21 2.95 -16.44
N LEU A 298 6.70 3.77 -17.38
CA LEU A 298 6.96 5.20 -17.11
C LEU A 298 5.68 6.02 -16.92
N VAL A 299 4.56 5.62 -17.50
CA VAL A 299 3.22 6.19 -17.25
C VAL A 299 2.82 5.90 -15.82
N ASP A 300 2.96 4.66 -15.39
CA ASP A 300 2.60 4.20 -14.04
C ASP A 300 3.49 4.88 -13.00
N LEU A 301 4.81 4.82 -13.19
CA LEU A 301 5.77 5.45 -12.31
C LEU A 301 5.55 6.96 -12.18
N THR A 302 5.23 7.64 -13.28
CA THR A 302 4.89 9.07 -13.23
C THR A 302 3.61 9.31 -12.43
N SER A 303 2.61 8.44 -12.61
CA SER A 303 1.32 8.54 -11.93
C SER A 303 1.44 8.26 -10.42
N ASN A 304 2.29 7.32 -10.01
CA ASN A 304 2.62 7.07 -8.60
C ASN A 304 3.30 8.28 -7.95
N VAL A 305 4.23 8.93 -8.66
CA VAL A 305 4.89 10.16 -8.19
C VAL A 305 3.88 11.30 -8.08
N GLU A 306 2.98 11.47 -9.05
CA GLU A 306 1.92 12.49 -9.02
C GLU A 306 0.94 12.25 -7.85
N GLY A 307 0.54 11.00 -7.61
CA GLY A 307 -0.30 10.63 -6.47
C GLY A 307 0.37 10.92 -5.12
N SER A 308 1.66 10.61 -5.01
CA SER A 308 2.46 10.92 -3.84
C SER A 308 2.68 12.43 -3.64
N GLN A 309 2.85 13.18 -4.73
CA GLN A 309 2.95 14.64 -4.68
C GLN A 309 1.63 15.28 -4.22
N ALA A 310 0.47 14.70 -4.59
CA ALA A 310 -0.82 15.16 -4.09
C ALA A 310 -0.95 14.98 -2.57
N VAL A 311 -0.42 13.88 -2.01
CA VAL A 311 -0.32 13.69 -0.55
C VAL A 311 0.55 14.78 0.07
N TYR A 312 1.74 15.01 -0.48
CA TYR A 312 2.65 16.07 -0.01
C TYR A 312 1.97 17.45 -0.03
N HIS A 313 1.33 17.85 -1.13
CA HIS A 313 0.63 19.12 -1.22
C HIS A 313 -0.50 19.25 -0.20
N ALA A 314 -1.22 18.16 0.10
CA ALA A 314 -2.26 18.17 1.11
C ALA A 314 -1.69 18.49 2.50
N VAL A 315 -0.54 17.90 2.88
CA VAL A 315 0.07 18.10 4.20
C VAL A 315 1.01 19.31 4.27
N LEU A 316 1.33 19.94 3.15
CA LEU A 316 2.30 21.04 3.04
C LEU A 316 2.05 22.22 4.02
N PRO A 317 0.80 22.69 4.25
CA PRO A 317 0.57 23.76 5.21
C PRO A 317 0.98 23.38 6.65
N VAL A 318 0.70 22.14 7.05
CA VAL A 318 1.07 21.61 8.37
C VAL A 318 2.58 21.40 8.45
N LEU A 319 3.16 20.78 7.42
CA LEU A 319 4.59 20.54 7.32
C LEU A 319 5.38 21.85 7.36
N THR A 320 4.94 22.89 6.64
CA THR A 320 5.59 24.22 6.66
C THR A 320 5.54 24.87 8.04
N THR A 321 4.51 24.59 8.84
CA THR A 321 4.43 25.12 10.20
C THR A 321 5.37 24.37 11.15
N LYS A 322 5.49 23.05 10.99
CA LYS A 322 6.23 22.17 11.89
C LYS A 322 7.71 22.02 11.54
N ASN A 323 8.03 21.97 10.25
CA ASN A 323 9.36 21.71 9.72
C ASN A 323 9.54 22.33 8.32
N LYS A 324 9.88 23.62 8.28
CA LYS A 324 10.07 24.40 7.03
C LYS A 324 11.19 23.85 6.14
N ASP A 325 12.25 23.35 6.74
CA ASP A 325 13.40 22.85 6.00
C ASP A 325 13.04 21.56 5.27
N LEU A 326 12.32 20.65 5.94
CA LEU A 326 11.79 19.44 5.30
C LEU A 326 10.78 19.77 4.19
N ALA A 327 9.89 20.76 4.40
CA ALA A 327 8.99 21.22 3.34
C ALA A 327 9.75 21.69 2.09
N LYS A 328 10.79 22.52 2.26
CA LYS A 328 11.62 23.02 1.16
C LYS A 328 12.40 21.89 0.47
N GLN A 329 12.88 20.93 1.25
CA GLN A 329 13.58 19.75 0.73
C GLN A 329 12.65 18.92 -0.15
N LEU A 330 11.45 18.58 0.32
CA LEU A 330 10.45 17.84 -0.44
C LEU A 330 10.02 18.56 -1.72
N ASP A 331 9.81 19.88 -1.66
CA ASP A 331 9.53 20.69 -2.86
C ASP A 331 10.63 20.54 -3.92
N THR A 332 11.89 20.66 -3.49
CA THR A 332 13.06 20.50 -4.38
C THR A 332 13.12 19.10 -4.97
N GLU A 333 12.89 18.06 -4.17
CA GLU A 333 12.99 16.67 -4.59
C GLU A 333 11.83 16.26 -5.53
N PHE A 334 10.60 16.70 -5.28
CA PHE A 334 9.46 16.44 -6.16
C PHE A 334 9.63 17.18 -7.49
N ASN A 335 10.10 18.43 -7.48
CA ASN A 335 10.41 19.16 -8.70
C ASN A 335 11.49 18.45 -9.52
N LYS A 336 12.58 18.02 -8.87
CA LYS A 336 13.66 17.27 -9.53
C LYS A 336 13.17 15.94 -10.11
N MET A 337 12.33 15.19 -9.39
CA MET A 337 11.77 13.94 -9.89
C MET A 337 10.83 14.16 -11.09
N THR A 338 9.98 15.18 -11.02
CA THR A 338 9.07 15.57 -12.11
C THR A 338 9.85 15.95 -13.36
N GLU A 339 10.89 16.78 -13.21
CA GLU A 339 11.80 17.15 -14.31
C GLU A 339 12.53 15.93 -14.89
N LEU A 340 12.99 15.01 -14.04
CA LEU A 340 13.65 13.77 -14.47
C LEU A 340 12.69 12.90 -15.32
N LEU A 341 11.47 12.67 -14.86
CA LEU A 341 10.45 11.91 -15.60
C LEU A 341 10.09 12.59 -16.92
N ALA A 342 9.98 13.91 -16.92
CA ALA A 342 9.65 14.69 -18.12
C ALA A 342 10.68 14.50 -19.26
N LYS A 343 11.96 14.23 -18.95
CA LYS A 343 13.00 13.93 -19.97
C LYS A 343 12.66 12.71 -20.82
N TYR A 344 11.90 11.77 -20.26
CA TYR A 344 11.50 10.55 -20.95
C TYR A 344 10.19 10.71 -21.74
N LYS A 345 9.52 11.87 -21.67
CA LYS A 345 8.30 12.16 -22.43
C LYS A 345 8.60 13.01 -23.66
N LYS A 346 8.20 12.53 -24.84
CA LYS A 346 8.33 13.25 -26.12
C LYS A 346 7.00 13.21 -26.88
N GLN A 347 6.53 14.37 -27.32
CA GLN A 347 5.29 14.51 -28.10
C GLN A 347 4.07 13.81 -27.46
N GLY A 348 4.00 13.85 -26.12
CA GLY A 348 2.90 13.24 -25.36
C GLY A 348 3.08 11.75 -25.03
N ALA A 349 4.08 11.06 -25.59
CA ALA A 349 4.36 9.65 -25.31
C ALA A 349 5.65 9.49 -24.51
N PHE A 350 5.67 8.52 -23.60
CA PHE A 350 6.90 8.13 -22.90
C PHE A 350 7.80 7.25 -23.78
N LYS A 351 9.11 7.33 -23.52
CA LYS A 351 10.11 6.41 -24.04
C LYS A 351 9.73 4.98 -23.66
N ASP A 352 9.84 4.05 -24.62
CA ASP A 352 9.71 2.62 -24.33
C ASP A 352 10.68 2.21 -23.23
N TYR A 353 10.15 1.59 -22.18
CA TYR A 353 10.92 1.21 -21.00
C TYR A 353 12.16 0.37 -21.33
N LYS A 354 12.08 -0.50 -22.35
CA LYS A 354 13.20 -1.35 -22.78
C LYS A 354 14.39 -0.57 -23.33
N LYS A 355 14.19 0.71 -23.67
CA LYS A 355 15.24 1.61 -24.18
C LYS A 355 15.91 2.41 -23.07
N LEU A 356 15.47 2.28 -21.82
CA LEU A 356 16.16 2.88 -20.69
C LEU A 356 17.49 2.16 -20.45
N SER A 357 18.55 2.95 -20.26
CA SER A 357 19.85 2.41 -19.84
C SER A 357 19.81 2.03 -18.35
N LYS A 358 20.76 1.21 -17.91
CA LYS A 358 20.88 0.85 -16.49
C LYS A 358 21.16 2.08 -15.62
N GLU A 359 21.88 3.05 -16.16
CA GLU A 359 22.19 4.32 -15.51
C GLU A 359 20.93 5.18 -15.38
N GLU A 360 20.10 5.27 -16.42
CA GLU A 360 18.80 5.97 -16.37
C GLU A 360 17.87 5.33 -15.31
N VAL A 361 17.76 3.99 -15.31
CA VAL A 361 16.99 3.24 -14.30
C VAL A 361 17.53 3.49 -12.88
N ARG A 362 18.86 3.51 -12.72
CA ARG A 362 19.50 3.79 -11.43
C ARG A 362 19.28 5.24 -10.97
N GLU A 363 19.28 6.20 -11.89
CA GLU A 363 18.98 7.60 -11.58
C GLU A 363 17.54 7.76 -11.06
N LEU A 364 16.57 7.16 -11.75
CA LEU A 364 15.17 7.12 -11.32
C LEU A 364 15.03 6.46 -9.94
N SER A 365 15.61 5.27 -9.76
CA SER A 365 15.59 4.52 -8.49
C SER A 365 16.15 5.34 -7.33
N ASN A 366 17.31 5.99 -7.53
CA ASN A 366 17.93 6.82 -6.49
C ASN A 366 17.04 8.03 -6.13
N GLN A 367 16.47 8.71 -7.11
CA GLN A 367 15.64 9.88 -6.85
C GLN A 367 14.32 9.52 -6.14
N LEU A 368 13.69 8.41 -6.51
CA LEU A 368 12.51 7.86 -5.83
C LEU A 368 12.82 7.47 -4.39
N LYS A 369 13.98 6.81 -4.18
CA LYS A 369 14.45 6.45 -2.84
C LYS A 369 14.65 7.69 -1.97
N THR A 370 15.31 8.73 -2.48
CA THR A 370 15.48 10.00 -1.76
C THR A 370 14.12 10.61 -1.39
N LEU A 371 13.16 10.63 -2.33
CA LEU A 371 11.80 11.12 -2.05
C LEU A 371 11.11 10.30 -0.95
N SER A 372 11.20 8.98 -0.99
CA SER A 372 10.64 8.11 0.04
C SER A 372 11.30 8.36 1.41
N GLU A 373 12.62 8.59 1.44
CA GLU A 373 13.35 8.94 2.66
C GLU A 373 12.89 10.27 3.25
N SER A 374 12.68 11.30 2.43
CA SER A 374 12.17 12.59 2.89
C SER A 374 10.70 12.51 3.32
N MET A 375 9.87 11.78 2.57
CA MET A 375 8.46 11.55 2.95
C MET A 375 8.36 10.82 4.28
N SER A 376 9.27 9.88 4.58
CA SER A 376 9.30 9.19 5.88
C SER A 376 9.52 10.13 7.06
N GLN A 377 10.26 11.23 6.86
CA GLN A 377 10.50 12.22 7.92
C GLN A 377 9.26 13.07 8.22
N THR A 378 8.27 13.10 7.31
CA THR A 378 7.00 13.77 7.58
C THR A 378 6.20 13.05 8.66
N ALA A 379 6.57 11.82 9.04
CA ALA A 379 6.01 11.09 10.17
C ALA A 379 6.01 11.90 11.49
N GLU A 380 7.04 12.72 11.70
CA GLU A 380 7.20 13.55 12.90
C GLU A 380 6.10 14.62 13.05
N ILE A 381 5.39 14.98 11.97
CA ILE A 381 4.30 15.96 12.05
C ILE A 381 3.04 15.39 12.70
N PHE A 382 2.93 14.06 12.77
CA PHE A 382 1.79 13.33 13.35
C PHE A 382 1.98 12.94 14.81
N GLN A 383 3.17 13.23 15.37
CA GLN A 383 3.52 13.05 16.77
C GLN A 383 3.39 14.37 17.52
#